data_AF-A0A6N6MZR5-F1
#
_entry.id   AF-A0A6N6MZR5-F1
#
_cell.length_a   1.000
_cell.length_b   1.000
_cell.length_c   1.000
_cell.angle_alpha   90.00
_cell.angle_beta   90.00
_cell.angle_gamma   90.00
#
_symmetry.space_group_name_H-M   'P 1'
#
loop_
_entity.id
_entity.type
_entity.pdbx_description
1 polymer ?
#
loop_
_entity_poly.entity_id
_entity_poly.type
_entity_poly.pdbx_seq_one_letter_code
_entity_poly.pdbx_strand_id
1 'polypeptide(L)'
;MAKHIVSFVAFTILAGIAVLLSHGAAMAQTDGAGTLDNIQRAMDMYHQAQQDYQAVQNGQIPEAIAEKIRSRNQQVTMEQARTEAQSSLQDANQDLENQRVQALARESGKSEAEVQAMRQSGMGWGRMARDLGVHPSALGIGNAKAVKTKTKAAPKNKKAKGNNGGSKGKGKGKGKK
;
A
#
# COMPACT_ATOMS: atom_id res chain seq x y z
N MET A 1 -17.00 -13.17 62.92
CA MET A 1 -17.48 -14.57 62.78
C MET A 1 -18.55 -14.52 61.69
N ALA A 2 -18.24 -15.01 60.49
CA ALA A 2 -18.80 -16.25 59.93
C ALA A 2 -20.30 -16.11 59.59
N LYS A 3 -20.84 -16.44 58.43
CA LYS A 3 -20.36 -17.07 57.17
C LYS A 3 -21.66 -17.34 56.37
N HIS A 4 -21.59 -17.29 55.03
CA HIS A 4 -22.56 -17.86 54.06
C HIS A 4 -23.93 -17.11 53.95
N ILE A 5 -24.69 -17.09 52.85
CA ILE A 5 -24.81 -17.96 51.67
C ILE A 5 -25.00 -17.11 50.37
N VAL A 6 -24.19 -17.45 49.37
CA VAL A 6 -24.36 -17.35 47.92
C VAL A 6 -25.82 -17.41 47.44
N SER A 7 -26.27 -16.43 46.64
CA SER A 7 -27.41 -16.62 45.73
C SER A 7 -27.01 -16.29 44.29
N PHE A 8 -27.27 -17.30 43.47
CA PHE A 8 -26.97 -17.48 42.06
C PHE A 8 -28.14 -16.93 41.21
N VAL A 9 -27.91 -16.77 39.90
CA VAL A 9 -28.91 -16.52 38.82
C VAL A 9 -29.38 -15.05 38.75
N ALA A 10 -29.28 -14.31 37.64
CA ALA A 10 -29.52 -14.68 36.25
C ALA A 10 -28.56 -13.96 35.28
N PHE A 11 -28.01 -14.76 34.38
CA PHE A 11 -27.23 -14.34 33.22
C PHE A 11 -28.23 -13.99 32.11
N THR A 12 -28.57 -12.71 31.94
CA THR A 12 -29.43 -12.28 30.83
C THR A 12 -28.58 -12.12 29.59
N ILE A 13 -28.55 -13.18 28.77
CA ILE A 13 -28.07 -13.18 27.40
C ILE A 13 -29.03 -12.31 26.59
N LEU A 14 -28.58 -11.12 26.18
CA LEU A 14 -29.26 -10.36 25.13
C LEU A 14 -28.51 -10.59 23.82
N ALA A 15 -29.04 -11.53 23.02
CA ALA A 15 -28.89 -11.51 21.57
C ALA A 15 -29.28 -10.10 21.08
N GLY A 16 -28.47 -9.39 20.30
CA GLY A 16 -28.09 -9.78 18.96
C GLY A 16 -29.10 -9.18 17.99
N ILE A 17 -28.77 -8.05 17.38
CA ILE A 17 -29.17 -7.63 16.02
C ILE A 17 -28.08 -6.68 15.54
N ALA A 18 -27.17 -7.24 14.75
CA ALA A 18 -26.25 -6.48 13.92
C ALA A 18 -27.01 -6.04 12.68
N VAL A 19 -27.20 -4.73 12.49
CA VAL A 19 -27.59 -4.18 11.19
C VAL A 19 -26.34 -3.62 10.56
N LEU A 20 -25.57 -4.48 9.88
CA LEU A 20 -24.60 -4.02 8.89
C LEU A 20 -25.38 -3.63 7.62
N LEU A 21 -25.58 -2.34 7.41
CA LEU A 21 -25.98 -1.84 6.10
C LEU A 21 -24.85 -2.06 5.11
N SER A 22 -25.21 -2.80 4.08
CA SER A 22 -24.41 -3.20 2.94
C SER A 22 -24.05 -1.97 2.11
N HIS A 23 -22.78 -1.55 2.14
CA HIS A 23 -22.24 -0.69 1.11
C HIS A 23 -21.96 -1.58 -0.10
N GLY A 24 -22.87 -1.56 -1.08
CA GLY A 24 -22.69 -2.19 -2.36
C GLY A 24 -21.45 -1.61 -3.05
N ALA A 25 -20.35 -2.37 -3.02
CA ALA A 25 -19.23 -2.13 -3.90
C ALA A 25 -19.70 -2.46 -5.32
N ALA A 26 -19.89 -1.40 -6.13
CA ALA A 26 -19.96 -1.52 -7.56
C ALA A 26 -18.68 -2.23 -8.03
N MET A 27 -18.79 -3.51 -8.37
CA MET A 27 -17.69 -4.29 -8.93
C MET A 27 -17.41 -3.78 -10.35
N ALA A 28 -16.49 -2.83 -10.46
CA ALA A 28 -15.88 -2.46 -11.72
C ALA A 28 -15.08 -3.68 -12.23
N GLN A 29 -15.59 -4.35 -13.26
CA GLN A 29 -14.83 -5.26 -14.10
C GLN A 29 -13.67 -4.46 -14.71
N THR A 30 -12.52 -4.53 -14.06
CA THR A 30 -11.26 -4.02 -14.59
C THR A 30 -10.54 -5.20 -15.23
N ASP A 31 -10.15 -5.10 -16.48
CA ASP A 31 -9.38 -6.14 -17.18
C ASP A 31 -8.04 -6.40 -16.47
N GLY A 32 -7.42 -7.57 -16.65
CA GLY A 32 -6.23 -8.03 -15.87
C GLY A 32 -5.06 -7.05 -15.81
N ALA A 33 -4.95 -6.15 -16.79
CA ALA A 33 -3.97 -5.07 -16.79
C ALA A 33 -4.17 -4.04 -15.65
N GLY A 34 -5.40 -3.81 -15.20
CA GLY A 34 -5.70 -2.85 -14.13
C GLY A 34 -5.39 -3.36 -12.72
N THR A 35 -5.40 -4.68 -12.51
CA THR A 35 -5.18 -5.26 -11.17
C THR A 35 -3.75 -5.01 -10.67
N LEU A 36 -2.73 -5.21 -11.51
CA LEU A 36 -1.35 -4.95 -11.12
C LEU A 36 -1.09 -3.45 -10.88
N ASP A 37 -1.67 -2.58 -11.71
CA ASP A 37 -1.56 -1.12 -11.55
C ASP A 37 -2.21 -0.64 -10.24
N ASN A 38 -3.33 -1.24 -9.85
CA ASN A 38 -4.01 -0.93 -8.58
C ASN A 38 -3.18 -1.40 -7.38
N ILE A 39 -2.59 -2.60 -7.43
CA ILE A 39 -1.68 -3.07 -6.38
C ILE A 39 -0.45 -2.16 -6.29
N GLN A 40 0.14 -1.75 -7.41
CA GLN A 40 1.30 -0.86 -7.40
C GLN A 40 0.96 0.50 -6.81
N ARG A 41 -0.20 1.07 -7.17
CA ARG A 41 -0.69 2.33 -6.56
C ARG A 41 -0.88 2.18 -5.06
N ALA A 42 -1.50 1.09 -4.60
CA ALA A 42 -1.71 0.83 -3.17
C ALA A 42 -0.37 0.62 -2.43
N MET A 43 0.60 -0.05 -3.05
CA MET A 43 1.97 -0.17 -2.53
C MET A 43 2.66 1.19 -2.39
N ASP A 44 2.54 2.05 -3.40
CA ASP A 44 3.13 3.40 -3.38
C ASP A 44 2.49 4.26 -2.28
N MET A 45 1.16 4.19 -2.14
CA MET A 45 0.43 4.86 -1.05
C MET A 45 0.83 4.34 0.33
N TYR A 46 1.01 3.03 0.49
CA TYR A 46 1.48 2.42 1.73
C TYR A 46 2.88 2.91 2.09
N HIS A 47 3.81 2.92 1.14
CA HIS A 47 5.17 3.43 1.39
C HIS A 47 5.17 4.91 1.76
N GLN A 48 4.35 5.73 1.09
CA GLN A 48 4.21 7.15 1.42
C GLN A 48 3.65 7.33 2.84
N ALA A 49 2.57 6.62 3.18
CA ALA A 49 1.98 6.69 4.52
C ALA A 49 2.96 6.22 5.61
N GLN A 50 3.82 5.24 5.31
CA GLN A 50 4.86 4.77 6.21
C GLN A 50 5.95 5.84 6.43
N GLN A 51 6.35 6.56 5.37
CA GLN A 51 7.28 7.69 5.47
C GLN A 51 6.69 8.83 6.29
N ASP A 52 5.43 9.19 6.04
CA ASP A 52 4.73 10.24 6.78
C ASP A 52 4.62 9.88 8.27
N TYR A 53 4.26 8.64 8.58
CA TYR A 53 4.23 8.13 9.95
C TYR A 53 5.60 8.25 10.63
N GLN A 54 6.68 7.83 9.96
CA GLN A 54 8.04 7.95 10.50
C GLN A 54 8.45 9.41 10.73
N ALA A 55 8.13 10.31 9.80
CA ALA A 55 8.41 11.74 9.97
C ALA A 55 7.71 12.32 11.20
N VAL A 56 6.45 11.95 11.43
CA VAL A 56 5.70 12.38 12.63
C VAL A 56 6.27 11.79 13.91
N GLN A 57 6.74 10.54 13.90
CA GLN A 57 7.46 9.96 15.05
C GLN A 57 8.76 10.71 15.35
N ASN A 58 9.41 11.26 14.32
CA ASN A 58 10.61 12.09 14.46
C ASN A 58 10.32 13.55 14.84
N GLY A 59 9.06 13.90 15.12
CA GLY A 59 8.67 15.27 15.50
C GLY A 59 8.49 16.24 14.34
N GLN A 60 8.43 15.74 13.10
CA GLN A 60 8.21 16.54 11.90
C GLN A 60 6.78 16.34 11.41
N ILE A 61 6.09 17.41 10.99
CA ILE A 61 4.76 17.29 10.36
C ILE A 61 4.95 17.38 8.84
N PRO A 62 4.77 16.28 8.08
CA PRO A 62 4.81 16.33 6.62
C PRO A 62 3.71 17.27 6.08
N GLU A 63 4.01 17.98 5.00
CA GLU A 63 3.05 18.93 4.41
C GLU A 63 1.75 18.24 3.99
N ALA A 64 1.82 17.00 3.47
CA ALA A 64 0.65 16.21 3.12
C ALA A 64 -0.28 15.95 4.33
N ILE A 65 0.28 15.71 5.52
CA ILE A 65 -0.49 15.51 6.75
C ILE A 65 -1.04 16.85 7.24
N ALA A 66 -0.24 17.92 7.20
CA ALA A 66 -0.69 19.25 7.56
C ALA A 66 -1.86 19.70 6.68
N GLU A 67 -1.79 19.48 5.37
CA GLU A 67 -2.86 19.79 4.41
C GLU A 67 -4.14 19.00 4.71
N LYS A 68 -4.06 17.70 4.99
CA LYS A 68 -5.23 16.90 5.39
C LYS A 68 -5.89 17.42 6.66
N ILE A 69 -5.10 17.79 7.68
CA ILE A 69 -5.61 18.37 8.93
C ILE A 69 -6.27 19.74 8.66
N ARG A 70 -5.61 20.61 7.90
CA ARG A 70 -6.17 21.93 7.51
C ARG A 70 -7.46 21.78 6.71
N SER A 71 -7.53 20.80 5.80
CA SER A 71 -8.72 20.50 4.99
C SER A 71 -9.92 20.07 5.85
N ARG A 72 -9.67 19.54 7.05
CA ARG A 72 -10.71 19.23 8.05
C ARG A 72 -11.01 20.40 8.99
N ASN A 73 -10.51 21.60 8.71
CA ASN A 73 -10.61 22.79 9.58
C ASN A 73 -10.09 22.55 11.01
N GLN A 74 -9.12 21.65 11.16
CA GLN A 74 -8.49 21.34 12.45
C GLN A 74 -7.18 22.12 12.61
N GLN A 75 -6.79 22.42 13.85
CA GLN A 75 -5.49 23.02 14.11
C GLN A 75 -4.38 22.00 13.86
N VAL A 76 -3.35 22.41 13.12
CA VAL A 76 -2.16 21.59 12.84
C VAL A 76 -1.32 21.50 14.10
N THR A 77 -1.49 20.41 14.83
CA THR A 77 -0.73 20.07 16.04
C THR A 77 -0.05 18.72 15.85
N MET A 78 1.02 18.45 16.62
CA MET A 78 1.71 17.16 16.58
C MET A 78 0.79 15.98 16.93
N GLU A 79 -0.17 16.18 17.83
CA GLU A 79 -1.11 15.13 18.23
C GLU A 79 -2.08 14.77 17.10
N GLN A 80 -2.60 15.80 16.40
CA GLN A 80 -3.42 15.59 15.21
C GLN A 80 -2.60 14.95 14.08
N ALA A 81 -1.33 15.34 13.91
CA ALA A 81 -0.44 14.73 12.94
C ALA A 81 -0.19 13.24 13.21
N ARG A 82 -0.02 12.84 14.48
CA ARG A 82 0.12 11.43 14.87
C ARG A 82 -1.12 10.63 14.53
N THR A 83 -2.27 11.14 14.93
CA THR A 83 -3.57 10.51 14.65
C THR A 83 -3.77 10.35 13.15
N GLU A 84 -3.49 11.39 12.37
CA GLU A 84 -3.69 11.39 10.92
C GLU A 84 -2.71 10.47 10.19
N ALA A 85 -1.44 10.48 10.57
CA ALA A 85 -0.44 9.60 9.97
C ALA A 85 -0.71 8.13 10.31
N GLN A 86 -1.15 7.83 11.54
CA GLN A 86 -1.56 6.49 11.94
C GLN A 86 -2.78 6.00 11.15
N SER A 87 -3.82 6.83 11.02
CA SER A 87 -5.00 6.50 10.21
C SER A 87 -4.60 6.27 8.75
N SER A 88 -3.81 7.18 8.17
CA SER A 88 -3.33 7.06 6.79
C SER A 88 -2.56 5.76 6.53
N LEU A 89 -1.72 5.33 7.49
CA LEU A 89 -0.98 4.07 7.39
C LEU A 89 -1.90 2.86 7.47
N GLN A 90 -2.88 2.88 8.38
CA GLN A 90 -3.87 1.81 8.51
C GLN A 90 -4.72 1.68 7.24
N ASP A 91 -5.20 2.80 6.71
CA ASP A 91 -6.04 2.85 5.51
C ASP A 91 -5.25 2.35 4.28
N ALA A 92 -4.02 2.83 4.10
CA ALA A 92 -3.16 2.38 2.99
C ALA A 92 -2.79 0.90 3.10
N ASN A 93 -2.57 0.39 4.32
CA ASN A 93 -2.33 -1.03 4.55
C ASN A 93 -3.58 -1.87 4.21
N GLN A 94 -4.76 -1.42 4.65
CA GLN A 94 -6.01 -2.12 4.35
C GLN A 94 -6.30 -2.15 2.84
N ASP A 95 -6.10 -1.03 2.15
CA ASP A 95 -6.26 -0.98 0.69
C ASP A 95 -5.30 -1.94 -0.01
N LEU A 96 -4.01 -1.92 0.35
CA LEU A 96 -3.03 -2.84 -0.21
C LEU A 96 -3.40 -4.31 0.01
N GLU A 97 -3.84 -4.68 1.21
CA GLU A 97 -4.27 -6.05 1.49
C GLU A 97 -5.53 -6.40 0.67
N ASN A 98 -6.49 -5.49 0.54
CA ASN A 98 -7.69 -5.69 -0.28
C ASN A 98 -7.35 -5.90 -1.77
N GLN A 99 -6.45 -5.07 -2.33
CA GLN A 99 -6.01 -5.22 -3.73
C GLN A 99 -5.32 -6.58 -3.95
N ARG A 100 -4.54 -7.06 -2.98
CA ARG A 100 -3.91 -8.39 -3.05
C ARG A 100 -4.92 -9.53 -2.95
N VAL A 101 -5.93 -9.41 -2.08
CA VAL A 101 -7.03 -10.40 -2.00
C VAL A 101 -7.74 -10.50 -3.34
N GLN A 102 -8.16 -9.37 -3.91
CA GLN A 102 -8.86 -9.32 -5.19
C GLN A 102 -8.03 -9.91 -6.32
N ALA A 103 -6.73 -9.59 -6.36
CA ALA A 103 -5.81 -10.14 -7.35
C ALA A 103 -5.67 -11.66 -7.23
N LEU A 104 -5.47 -12.18 -6.01
CA LEU A 104 -5.38 -13.63 -5.81
C LEU A 104 -6.69 -14.34 -6.14
N ALA A 105 -7.83 -13.80 -5.70
CA ALA A 105 -9.14 -14.38 -5.98
C ALA A 105 -9.38 -14.48 -7.48
N ARG A 106 -9.11 -13.39 -8.21
CA ARG A 106 -9.25 -13.32 -9.66
C ARG A 106 -8.34 -14.31 -10.40
N GLU A 107 -7.05 -14.32 -10.10
CA GLU A 107 -6.06 -15.14 -10.82
C GLU A 107 -6.18 -16.63 -10.49
N SER A 108 -6.58 -16.97 -9.27
CA SER A 108 -6.75 -18.36 -8.82
C SER A 108 -8.13 -18.95 -9.12
N GLY A 109 -9.11 -18.11 -9.45
CA GLY A 109 -10.51 -18.49 -9.58
C GLY A 109 -11.21 -18.80 -8.25
N LYS A 110 -10.58 -18.51 -7.10
CA LYS A 110 -11.19 -18.64 -5.77
C LYS A 110 -12.00 -17.40 -5.39
N SER A 111 -12.87 -17.55 -4.40
CA SER A 111 -13.55 -16.41 -3.79
C SER A 111 -12.61 -15.56 -2.94
N GLU A 112 -12.90 -14.25 -2.85
CA GLU A 112 -12.18 -13.35 -1.94
C GLU A 112 -12.27 -13.81 -0.47
N ALA A 113 -13.39 -14.42 -0.07
CA ALA A 113 -13.58 -14.97 1.26
C ALA A 113 -12.61 -16.12 1.57
N GLU A 114 -12.38 -17.03 0.61
CA GLU A 114 -11.38 -18.09 0.76
C GLU A 114 -9.96 -17.53 0.88
N VAL A 115 -9.62 -16.54 0.06
CA VAL A 115 -8.30 -15.88 0.12
C VAL A 115 -8.12 -15.14 1.45
N GLN A 116 -9.16 -14.46 1.93
CA GLN A 116 -9.16 -13.83 3.26
C GLN A 116 -9.00 -14.88 4.38
N ALA A 117 -9.65 -16.03 4.28
CA ALA A 117 -9.49 -17.11 5.25
C ALA A 117 -8.03 -17.64 5.27
N MET A 118 -7.39 -17.76 4.11
CA MET A 118 -5.95 -18.09 4.03
C MET A 118 -5.08 -17.01 4.68
N ARG A 119 -5.45 -15.73 4.53
CA ARG A 119 -4.72 -14.63 5.19
C ARG A 119 -4.89 -14.68 6.71
N GLN A 120 -6.11 -14.92 7.19
CA GLN A 120 -6.44 -15.05 8.61
C GLN A 120 -5.77 -16.28 9.25
N SER A 121 -5.46 -17.32 8.47
CA SER A 121 -4.67 -18.46 8.94
C SER A 121 -3.19 -18.13 9.15
N GLY A 122 -2.77 -16.87 8.99
CA GLY A 122 -1.39 -16.43 9.14
C GLY A 122 -0.51 -16.73 7.92
N MET A 123 -1.09 -17.17 6.80
CA MET A 123 -0.32 -17.49 5.61
C MET A 123 0.24 -16.20 4.96
N GLY A 124 1.52 -16.24 4.59
CA GLY A 124 2.16 -15.14 3.87
C GLY A 124 1.71 -15.07 2.41
N TRP A 125 1.65 -13.87 1.84
CA TRP A 125 1.23 -13.62 0.45
C TRP A 125 1.95 -14.49 -0.59
N GLY A 126 3.27 -14.65 -0.46
CA GLY A 126 4.04 -15.49 -1.38
C GLY A 126 3.71 -16.98 -1.29
N ARG A 127 3.34 -17.48 -0.09
CA ARG A 127 2.89 -18.87 0.09
C ARG A 127 1.48 -19.06 -0.46
N MET A 128 0.57 -18.12 -0.20
CA MET A 128 -0.78 -18.13 -0.78
C MET A 128 -0.72 -18.12 -2.32
N ALA A 129 0.09 -17.25 -2.92
CA ALA A 129 0.26 -17.20 -4.37
C ALA A 129 0.72 -18.56 -4.94
N ARG A 130 1.71 -19.19 -4.31
CA ARG A 130 2.19 -20.52 -4.72
C ARG A 130 1.12 -21.60 -4.58
N ASP A 131 0.45 -21.66 -3.43
CA ASP A 131 -0.59 -22.66 -3.15
C ASP A 131 -1.78 -22.51 -4.12
N LEU A 132 -2.06 -21.29 -4.56
CA LEU A 132 -3.12 -20.96 -5.52
C LEU A 132 -2.68 -21.02 -6.99
N GLY A 133 -1.41 -21.36 -7.27
CA GLY A 133 -0.88 -21.39 -8.64
C GLY A 133 -0.72 -20.01 -9.29
N VAL A 134 -0.83 -18.91 -8.52
CA VAL A 134 -0.67 -17.54 -8.99
C VAL A 134 0.80 -17.13 -8.94
N HIS A 135 1.31 -16.53 -10.02
CA HIS A 135 2.69 -16.09 -10.07
C HIS A 135 2.92 -14.89 -9.12
N PRO A 136 3.98 -14.86 -8.27
CA PRO A 136 4.20 -13.80 -7.27
C PRO A 136 4.30 -12.39 -7.86
N SER A 137 4.72 -12.25 -9.12
CA SER A 137 4.73 -10.96 -9.81
C SER A 137 3.35 -10.35 -10.00
N ALA A 138 2.28 -11.15 -10.04
CA ALA A 138 0.91 -10.65 -10.11
C ALA A 138 0.49 -9.87 -8.84
N LEU A 139 1.21 -10.07 -7.72
CA LEU A 139 0.98 -9.35 -6.46
C LEU A 139 1.99 -8.23 -6.21
N GLY A 140 2.84 -7.89 -7.20
CA GLY A 140 3.94 -6.94 -7.02
C GLY A 140 5.06 -7.45 -6.11
N ILE A 141 5.09 -8.75 -5.79
CA ILE A 141 6.09 -9.37 -4.89
C ILE A 141 7.35 -9.80 -5.66
N GLY A 142 7.23 -10.02 -6.97
CA GLY A 142 8.33 -10.44 -7.84
C GLY A 142 8.92 -9.29 -8.64
N ASN A 143 10.15 -8.87 -8.29
CA ASN A 143 11.04 -7.89 -8.94
C ASN A 143 10.74 -6.40 -8.71
N ALA A 144 11.29 -5.87 -7.61
CA ALA A 144 11.58 -4.45 -7.41
C ALA A 144 12.72 -3.92 -8.33
N LYS A 145 12.70 -4.25 -9.64
CA LYS A 145 13.61 -3.64 -10.63
C LYS A 145 12.82 -2.72 -11.56
N ALA A 146 12.84 -1.44 -11.18
CA ALA A 146 12.71 -0.29 -12.06
C ALA A 146 11.39 -0.17 -12.84
N VAL A 147 10.32 0.23 -12.15
CA VAL A 147 9.39 1.18 -12.77
C VAL A 147 10.15 2.51 -12.87
N LYS A 148 10.92 2.67 -13.96
CA LYS A 148 11.29 4.01 -14.42
C LYS A 148 9.98 4.70 -14.75
N THR A 149 9.54 5.58 -13.85
CA THR A 149 8.51 6.57 -14.12
C THR A 149 8.87 7.23 -15.44
N LYS A 150 8.14 6.89 -16.50
CA LYS A 150 8.15 7.66 -17.74
C LYS A 150 7.43 8.97 -17.43
N THR A 151 8.09 9.87 -16.71
CA THR A 151 7.74 11.28 -16.74
C THR A 151 7.85 11.71 -18.20
N LYS A 152 6.68 11.99 -18.78
CA LYS A 152 6.55 12.50 -20.13
C LYS A 152 7.44 13.73 -20.25
N ALA A 153 8.51 13.56 -21.02
CA ALA A 153 9.44 14.60 -21.36
C ALA A 153 8.68 15.78 -21.99
N ALA A 154 8.93 16.97 -21.46
CA ALA A 154 8.61 18.24 -22.08
C ALA A 154 9.08 18.25 -23.56
N PRO A 155 8.32 18.88 -24.47
CA PRO A 155 8.70 18.93 -25.88
C PRO A 155 10.02 19.69 -26.08
N LYS A 156 11.03 18.96 -26.57
CA LYS A 156 12.32 19.51 -27.01
C LYS A 156 12.10 20.47 -28.17
N ASN A 157 12.30 21.75 -27.89
CA ASN A 157 12.36 22.79 -28.91
C ASN A 157 13.61 22.56 -29.77
N LYS A 158 13.41 22.29 -31.07
CA LYS A 158 14.46 22.25 -32.08
C LYS A 158 14.95 23.67 -32.36
N LYS A 159 16.24 23.97 -32.15
CA LYS A 159 16.96 24.92 -33.01
C LYS A 159 18.48 24.86 -32.81
N ALA A 160 19.17 24.54 -33.91
CA ALA A 160 20.44 25.10 -34.38
C ALA A 160 21.69 24.96 -33.47
N LYS A 161 22.94 24.89 -33.92
CA LYS A 161 23.66 24.78 -35.20
C LYS A 161 25.14 24.96 -34.80
N GLY A 162 26.07 24.23 -35.45
CA GLY A 162 27.53 24.40 -35.31
C GLY A 162 28.18 23.12 -34.78
N ASN A 163 28.69 22.19 -35.60
CA ASN A 163 29.84 22.28 -36.50
C ASN A 163 31.11 22.79 -35.78
N ASN A 164 32.01 21.88 -35.39
CA ASN A 164 33.31 21.70 -36.05
C ASN A 164 34.21 20.72 -35.26
N GLY A 165 34.82 19.78 -35.99
CA GLY A 165 36.25 19.47 -35.91
C GLY A 165 36.83 18.75 -34.69
N GLY A 166 37.59 17.67 -34.95
CA GLY A 166 38.82 17.45 -34.19
C GLY A 166 39.12 16.03 -33.75
N SER A 167 39.63 15.21 -34.69
CA SER A 167 40.78 14.33 -34.54
C SER A 167 41.09 13.61 -33.21
N LYS A 168 41.14 12.27 -33.33
CA LYS A 168 42.33 11.43 -33.09
C LYS A 168 43.22 11.78 -31.89
N GLY A 169 43.18 10.92 -30.87
CA GLY A 169 44.20 10.86 -29.81
C GLY A 169 44.33 9.44 -29.23
N LYS A 170 45.15 8.60 -29.86
CA LYS A 170 45.71 7.37 -29.27
C LYS A 170 46.56 7.76 -28.05
N GLY A 171 46.32 7.13 -26.90
CA GLY A 171 47.17 7.26 -25.71
C GLY A 171 47.20 5.98 -24.90
N LYS A 172 47.94 4.97 -25.40
CA LYS A 172 48.19 3.71 -24.69
C LYS A 172 49.42 3.92 -23.81
N GLY A 173 49.21 4.34 -22.56
CA GLY A 173 50.28 4.52 -21.56
C GLY A 173 50.58 3.23 -20.82
N LYS A 174 51.74 2.63 -21.10
CA LYS A 174 52.41 1.66 -20.22
C LYS A 174 53.06 2.41 -19.05
N GLY A 175 53.01 1.86 -17.83
CA GLY A 175 53.95 2.28 -16.79
C GLY A 175 53.69 1.78 -15.37
N LYS A 176 54.60 0.88 -14.94
CA LYS A 176 55.09 0.62 -13.55
C LYS A 176 54.08 0.02 -12.57
N LYS A 177 54.36 -1.06 -11.84
CA LYS A 177 55.61 -1.73 -11.44
C LYS A 177 55.41 -3.25 -11.49
#